data_AF-A0A0K1NJP6-F1
#
_entry.id   AF-A0A0K1NJP6-F1
#
_cell.length_a   1.000
_cell.length_b   1.000
_cell.length_c   1.000
_cell.angle_alpha   90.00
_cell.angle_beta   90.00
_cell.angle_gamma   90.00
#
_symmetry.space_group_name_H-M   'P 1'
#
loop_
_entity.id
_entity.type
_entity.pdbx_description
1 polymer ?
#
loop_
_entity_poly.entity_id
_entity_poly.type
_entity_poly.pdbx_seq_one_letter_code
_entity_poly.pdbx_strand_id
1 'polypeptide(L)'
;MKLRLLMIFGLLTSLFVSAQAQTNSNEVVFVDADGKVLANNTTLVLSKIEDAKFPPGMKEIASKLFILNKSGEELTVTLDCTVSGLNDGDVQVCALDECNSYDEDGTYEVVSQVLSAASDKKEISIERSFENDEKCTITLKITMKKKGSDVEKEGPTVTIKFDADATGIASAALQSGSTYDVFNVHGVLLHKQVLSLPTLSKGIYIVKQKDAKGIVSTRKYIVR
;
A
#
# COMPACT_ATOMS: atom_id res chain seq x y z
N MET A 1 22.68 24.06 -66.62
CA MET A 1 21.21 24.24 -66.61
C MET A 1 20.57 22.85 -66.56
N LYS A 2 19.49 22.67 -65.77
CA LYS A 2 18.73 21.43 -65.46
C LYS A 2 19.42 20.52 -64.43
N LEU A 3 19.13 20.55 -63.13
CA LEU A 3 17.86 20.51 -62.38
C LEU A 3 17.10 19.17 -62.50
N ARG A 4 16.99 18.51 -61.33
CA ARG A 4 16.04 17.45 -60.92
C ARG A 4 16.41 16.01 -61.24
N LEU A 5 16.85 15.25 -60.22
CA LEU A 5 16.19 13.99 -59.86
C LEU A 5 16.52 13.60 -58.40
N LEU A 6 15.53 13.82 -57.51
CA LEU A 6 15.12 12.99 -56.37
C LEU A 6 16.27 12.41 -55.49
N MET A 7 16.62 13.01 -54.35
CA MET A 7 15.92 12.85 -53.05
C MET A 7 15.28 11.47 -52.86
N ILE A 8 15.91 10.60 -52.06
CA ILE A 8 15.38 9.83 -50.91
C ILE A 8 16.49 8.84 -50.50
N PHE A 9 17.46 9.31 -49.73
CA PHE A 9 18.19 8.45 -48.79
C PHE A 9 17.89 9.03 -47.41
N GLY A 10 16.70 8.67 -46.93
CA GLY A 10 16.22 9.04 -45.60
C GLY A 10 17.14 8.40 -44.56
N LEU A 11 17.91 9.28 -43.93
CA LEU A 11 18.71 9.07 -42.74
C LEU A 11 17.88 8.39 -41.65
N LEU A 12 17.92 7.06 -41.59
CA LEU A 12 17.37 6.29 -40.47
C LEU A 12 18.46 6.13 -39.41
N THR A 13 18.97 7.25 -38.89
CA THR A 13 19.74 7.23 -37.63
C THR A 13 18.75 7.02 -36.51
N SER A 14 18.71 5.78 -36.06
CA SER A 14 18.09 5.29 -34.84
C SER A 14 18.08 6.34 -33.71
N LEU A 15 16.93 7.01 -33.55
CA LEU A 15 16.51 7.59 -32.29
C LEU A 15 16.20 6.44 -31.33
N PHE A 16 17.25 5.79 -30.81
CA PHE A 16 17.12 5.16 -29.51
C PHE A 16 17.00 6.29 -28.51
N VAL A 17 15.78 6.79 -28.34
CA VAL A 17 15.40 7.42 -27.09
C VAL A 17 15.60 6.31 -26.06
N SER A 18 16.74 6.32 -25.39
CA SER A 18 16.90 5.62 -24.14
C SER A 18 15.80 6.17 -23.24
N ALA A 19 14.69 5.44 -23.19
CA ALA A 19 13.75 5.53 -22.10
C ALA A 19 14.58 5.19 -20.86
N GLN A 20 15.17 6.21 -20.25
CA GLN A 20 15.56 6.11 -18.86
C GLN A 20 14.23 5.90 -18.14
N ALA A 21 13.88 4.64 -17.92
CA ALA A 21 12.98 4.30 -16.85
C ALA A 21 13.62 4.93 -15.62
N GLN A 22 13.09 6.06 -15.16
CA GLN A 22 13.32 6.52 -13.80
C GLN A 22 12.71 5.46 -12.91
N THR A 23 13.43 4.37 -12.68
CA THR A 23 13.19 3.49 -11.56
C THR A 23 13.62 4.29 -10.34
N ASN A 24 12.76 5.19 -9.89
CA ASN A 24 12.74 5.63 -8.50
C ASN A 24 12.34 4.39 -7.67
N SER A 25 13.23 3.40 -7.60
CA SER A 25 13.16 2.40 -6.57
C SER A 25 13.50 3.14 -5.29
N ASN A 26 12.51 3.32 -4.43
CA ASN A 26 12.74 3.94 -3.13
C ASN A 26 13.87 3.18 -2.41
N GLU A 27 14.83 3.94 -1.87
CA GLU A 27 16.01 3.42 -1.16
C GLU A 27 15.62 2.64 0.09
N VAL A 28 14.53 3.06 0.73
CA VAL A 28 13.86 2.35 1.81
C VAL A 28 12.45 2.02 1.35
N VAL A 29 11.97 0.80 1.66
CA VAL A 29 10.66 0.31 1.21
C VAL A 29 9.86 -0.28 2.37
N PHE A 30 8.53 -0.21 2.24
CA PHE A 30 7.62 -1.03 3.03
C PHE A 30 7.52 -2.44 2.44
N VAL A 31 7.39 -3.43 3.32
CA VAL A 31 7.27 -4.84 2.98
C VAL A 31 6.13 -5.44 3.80
N ASP A 32 5.32 -6.31 3.19
CA ASP A 32 4.26 -7.03 3.89
C ASP A 32 4.78 -8.28 4.63
N ALA A 33 3.89 -8.97 5.34
CA ALA A 33 4.20 -10.18 6.09
C ALA A 33 4.71 -11.35 5.23
N ASP A 34 4.32 -11.42 3.95
CA ASP A 34 4.82 -12.43 2.99
C ASP A 34 6.19 -12.05 2.42
N GLY A 35 6.72 -10.89 2.81
CA GLY A 35 8.01 -10.40 2.37
C GLY A 35 8.00 -9.70 1.02
N LYS A 36 6.83 -9.38 0.48
CA LYS A 36 6.67 -8.65 -0.79
C LYS A 36 6.75 -7.15 -0.55
N VAL A 37 7.47 -6.48 -1.43
CA VAL A 37 7.63 -5.02 -1.41
C VAL A 37 6.31 -4.36 -1.82
N LEU A 38 5.85 -3.41 -1.00
CA LEU A 38 4.70 -2.58 -1.31
C LEU A 38 5.11 -1.44 -2.25
N ALA A 39 4.28 -1.17 -3.25
CA ALA A 39 4.49 -0.02 -4.13
C ALA A 39 4.20 1.29 -3.37
N ASN A 40 4.81 2.39 -3.80
CA ASN A 40 4.49 3.70 -3.22
C ASN A 40 3.00 4.02 -3.37
N ASN A 41 2.39 4.63 -2.35
CA ASN A 41 0.97 4.95 -2.24
C ASN A 41 0.04 3.71 -2.28
N THR A 42 0.55 2.53 -1.89
CA THR A 42 -0.30 1.35 -1.74
C THR A 42 -1.34 1.61 -0.65
N THR A 43 -2.59 1.21 -0.90
CA THR A 43 -3.62 1.14 0.14
C THR A 43 -3.85 -0.31 0.56
N LEU A 44 -3.78 -0.57 1.85
CA LEU A 44 -4.14 -1.82 2.51
C LEU A 44 -5.48 -1.64 3.20
N VAL A 45 -6.35 -2.65 3.13
CA VAL A 45 -7.63 -2.68 3.85
C VAL A 45 -7.57 -3.80 4.86
N LEU A 46 -7.78 -3.48 6.13
CA LEU A 46 -7.77 -4.41 7.25
C LEU A 46 -9.19 -4.54 7.79
N SER A 47 -9.71 -5.77 7.79
CA SER A 47 -11.10 -6.08 8.12
C SER A 47 -11.26 -7.20 9.16
N LYS A 48 -10.16 -7.83 9.56
CA LYS A 48 -10.18 -8.95 10.51
C LYS A 48 -10.24 -8.39 11.93
N ILE A 49 -11.43 -8.41 12.51
CA ILE A 49 -11.67 -8.07 13.92
C ILE A 49 -11.37 -9.28 14.80
N GLU A 50 -10.67 -9.02 15.90
CA GLU A 50 -10.51 -9.93 17.03
C GLU A 50 -11.02 -9.26 18.32
N ASP A 51 -11.40 -10.05 19.31
CA ASP A 51 -11.72 -9.51 20.64
C ASP A 51 -10.40 -9.18 21.36
N ALA A 52 -10.26 -7.94 21.82
CA ALA A 52 -9.09 -7.53 22.58
C ALA A 52 -9.08 -8.26 23.93
N LYS A 53 -7.91 -8.77 24.33
CA LYS A 53 -7.77 -9.49 25.62
C LYS A 53 -7.95 -8.57 26.83
N PHE A 54 -7.66 -7.28 26.65
CA PHE A 54 -7.81 -6.26 27.68
C PHE A 54 -7.84 -4.86 27.04
N PRO A 55 -8.74 -3.94 27.45
CA PRO A 55 -9.83 -4.17 28.41
C PRO A 55 -11.01 -4.97 27.79
N PRO A 56 -11.82 -5.67 28.61
CA PRO A 56 -12.94 -6.45 28.12
C PRO A 56 -13.98 -5.60 27.40
N GLY A 57 -14.49 -6.07 26.26
CA GLY A 57 -15.48 -5.36 25.45
C GLY A 57 -14.88 -4.55 24.30
N MET A 58 -13.56 -4.34 24.30
CA MET A 58 -12.84 -3.78 23.17
C MET A 58 -12.58 -4.85 22.10
N LYS A 59 -12.51 -4.39 20.86
CA LYS A 59 -12.14 -5.14 19.67
C LYS A 59 -10.82 -4.59 19.14
N GLU A 60 -10.05 -5.44 18.48
CA GLU A 60 -8.82 -5.03 17.82
C GLU A 60 -8.79 -5.44 16.34
N ILE A 61 -8.11 -4.64 15.53
CA ILE A 61 -7.61 -5.03 14.20
C ILE A 61 -6.10 -4.78 14.20
N ALA A 62 -5.33 -5.84 14.02
CA ALA A 62 -3.87 -5.78 14.02
C ALA A 62 -3.27 -6.16 12.66
N SER A 63 -2.12 -5.55 12.32
CA SER A 63 -1.34 -5.90 11.15
C SER A 63 0.15 -5.65 11.39
N LYS A 64 0.98 -6.39 10.67
CA LYS A 64 2.43 -6.23 10.66
C LYS A 64 2.90 -5.82 9.28
N LEU A 65 3.72 -4.78 9.25
CA LEU A 65 4.51 -4.36 8.09
C LEU A 65 5.97 -4.36 8.46
N PHE A 66 6.84 -4.13 7.48
CA PHE A 66 8.26 -4.02 7.72
C PHE A 66 8.89 -2.90 6.91
N ILE A 67 9.92 -2.26 7.48
CA ILE A 67 10.81 -1.35 6.79
C ILE A 67 12.05 -2.13 6.35
N LEU A 68 12.48 -1.95 5.11
CA LEU A 68 13.71 -2.53 4.58
C LEU A 68 14.56 -1.47 3.88
N ASN A 69 15.80 -1.29 4.34
CA ASN A 69 16.79 -0.47 3.67
C ASN A 69 17.43 -1.28 2.53
N LYS A 70 17.29 -0.81 1.29
CA LYS A 70 17.86 -1.42 0.08
C LYS A 70 18.92 -0.54 -0.57
N SER A 71 19.26 0.59 0.04
CA SER A 71 20.22 1.56 -0.52
C SER A 71 21.65 1.04 -0.58
N GLY A 72 22.01 0.07 0.29
CA GLY A 72 23.40 -0.33 0.50
C GLY A 72 24.21 0.70 1.28
N GLU A 73 23.57 1.73 1.85
CA GLU A 73 24.18 2.78 2.65
C GLU A 73 23.47 2.93 4.01
N GLU A 74 24.16 3.51 4.99
CA GLU A 74 23.55 3.88 6.26
C GLU A 74 22.66 5.12 6.08
N LEU A 75 21.40 5.04 6.49
CA LEU A 75 20.40 6.10 6.33
C LEU A 75 19.69 6.35 7.66
N THR A 76 19.51 7.62 8.03
CA THR A 76 18.52 7.98 9.04
C THR A 76 17.14 7.91 8.41
N VAL A 77 16.23 7.15 9.02
CA VAL A 77 14.86 6.95 8.58
C VAL A 77 13.93 7.51 9.64
N THR A 78 13.07 8.43 9.24
CA THR A 78 11.96 8.94 10.05
C THR A 78 10.66 8.31 9.54
N LEU A 79 9.87 7.76 10.46
CA LEU A 79 8.54 7.23 10.20
C LEU A 79 7.50 8.19 10.77
N ASP A 80 6.69 8.77 9.91
CA ASP A 80 5.53 9.59 10.28
C ASP A 80 4.24 8.78 10.14
N CYS A 81 3.29 9.00 11.03
CA CYS A 81 1.94 8.46 10.99
C CYS A 81 0.92 9.60 10.97
N THR A 82 0.10 9.63 9.93
CA THR A 82 -1.10 10.49 9.87
C THR A 82 -2.34 9.65 10.18
N VAL A 83 -3.08 10.02 11.22
CA VAL A 83 -4.37 9.42 11.62
C VAL A 83 -5.51 10.32 11.13
N SER A 84 -6.55 9.72 10.56
CA SER A 84 -7.72 10.44 10.06
C SER A 84 -9.01 9.64 10.21
N GLY A 85 -10.10 10.33 10.56
CA GLY A 85 -11.42 9.76 10.75
C GLY A 85 -11.53 8.86 11.98
N LEU A 86 -10.71 9.08 13.01
CA LEU A 86 -10.79 8.34 14.27
C LEU A 86 -11.94 8.90 15.14
N ASN A 87 -12.99 8.10 15.35
CA ASN A 87 -14.17 8.51 16.14
C ASN A 87 -14.33 7.74 17.45
N ASP A 88 -13.52 6.70 17.68
CA ASP A 88 -13.65 5.77 18.82
C ASP A 88 -12.30 5.12 19.12
N GLY A 89 -11.99 4.83 20.38
CA GLY A 89 -10.75 4.18 20.82
C GLY A 89 -9.47 4.82 20.27
N ASP A 90 -8.46 4.00 19.95
CA ASP A 90 -7.13 4.46 19.57
C ASP A 90 -6.48 3.63 18.44
N VAL A 91 -5.40 4.18 17.88
CA VAL A 91 -4.45 3.47 17.01
C VAL A 91 -3.09 3.45 17.69
N GLN A 92 -2.49 2.27 17.82
CA GLN A 92 -1.11 2.10 18.23
C GLN A 92 -0.21 1.76 17.03
N VAL A 93 0.92 2.44 16.92
CA VAL A 93 1.98 2.14 15.96
C VAL A 93 3.28 1.92 16.72
N CYS A 94 3.83 0.71 16.59
CA CYS A 94 5.12 0.33 17.14
C CYS A 94 6.13 0.13 16.01
N ALA A 95 7.26 0.83 16.04
CA ALA A 95 8.33 0.67 15.09
C ALA A 95 9.68 1.02 15.74
N LEU A 96 10.74 0.29 15.39
CA LEU A 96 12.11 0.63 15.79
C LEU A 96 12.29 0.83 17.31
N ASP A 97 11.68 -0.07 18.09
CA ASP A 97 11.69 -0.09 19.56
C ASP A 97 10.85 1.02 20.24
N GLU A 98 10.16 1.87 19.48
CA GLU A 98 9.22 2.87 19.98
C GLU A 98 7.77 2.46 19.70
N CYS A 99 6.86 2.72 20.64
CA CYS A 99 5.43 2.46 20.52
C CYS A 99 4.63 3.69 20.92
N ASN A 100 3.79 4.18 20.02
CA ASN A 100 2.96 5.36 20.25
C ASN A 100 1.49 5.02 20.00
N SER A 101 0.60 5.50 20.88
CA SER A 101 -0.85 5.40 20.73
C SER A 101 -1.44 6.79 20.44
N TYR A 102 -2.44 6.82 19.57
CA TYR A 102 -3.10 8.02 19.09
C TYR A 102 -4.61 7.85 19.19
N ASP A 103 -5.26 8.73 19.94
CA ASP A 103 -6.71 8.79 20.18
C ASP A 103 -7.38 9.97 19.45
N GLU A 104 -6.62 10.75 18.68
CA GLU A 104 -7.10 11.87 17.87
C GLU A 104 -6.53 11.84 16.44
N ASP A 105 -7.23 12.52 15.53
CA ASP A 105 -6.73 12.78 14.18
C ASP A 105 -5.53 13.73 14.22
N GLY A 106 -4.51 13.44 13.42
CA GLY A 106 -3.30 14.26 13.40
C GLY A 106 -2.17 13.65 12.59
N THR A 107 -1.03 14.33 12.54
CA THR A 107 0.22 13.79 11.99
C THR A 107 1.28 13.81 13.06
N TYR A 108 1.92 12.67 13.27
CA TYR A 108 2.84 12.43 14.37
C TYR A 108 4.10 11.77 13.83
N GLU A 109 5.26 12.23 14.29
CA GLU A 109 6.49 11.47 14.13
C GLU A 109 6.41 10.27 15.10
N VAL A 110 6.53 9.06 14.56
CA VAL A 110 6.56 7.82 15.37
C VAL A 110 7.96 7.62 15.93
N VAL A 111 8.97 7.70 15.06
CA VAL A 111 10.37 7.43 15.38
C VAL A 111 11.29 7.95 14.29
N SER A 112 12.49 8.38 14.69
CA SER A 112 13.62 8.64 13.78
C SER A 112 14.85 7.86 14.23
N GLN A 113 15.36 6.96 13.38
CA GLN A 113 16.49 6.10 13.72
C GLN A 113 17.39 5.81 12.51
N VAL A 114 18.67 5.55 12.78
CA VAL A 114 19.64 5.13 11.77
C VAL A 114 19.47 3.64 11.44
N LEU A 115 19.25 3.33 10.16
CA LEU A 115 19.26 1.97 9.62
C LEU A 115 20.59 1.69 8.93
N SER A 116 21.16 0.53 9.20
CA SER A 116 22.40 0.06 8.57
C SER A 116 22.22 -0.25 7.08
N ALA A 117 23.33 -0.25 6.34
CA ALA A 117 23.40 -0.57 4.92
C ALA A 117 22.92 -1.99 4.55
N ALA A 118 23.11 -2.93 5.47
CA ALA A 118 22.65 -4.31 5.36
C ALA A 118 21.72 -4.61 6.53
N SER A 119 20.59 -3.90 6.60
CA SER A 119 19.64 -4.10 7.69
C SER A 119 18.70 -5.27 7.39
N ASP A 120 18.47 -6.07 8.43
CA ASP A 120 17.29 -6.92 8.47
C ASP A 120 16.03 -6.06 8.39
N LYS A 121 14.94 -6.68 7.91
CA LYS A 121 13.61 -6.08 7.93
C LYS A 121 13.28 -5.65 9.38
N LYS A 122 12.88 -4.40 9.56
CA LYS A 122 12.44 -3.86 10.85
C LYS A 122 10.93 -3.88 10.90
N GLU A 123 10.36 -4.56 11.91
CA GLU A 123 8.92 -4.70 12.06
C GLU A 123 8.26 -3.36 12.41
N ILE A 124 7.06 -3.16 11.86
CA ILE A 124 6.09 -2.17 12.26
C ILE A 124 4.83 -2.95 12.68
N SER A 125 4.45 -2.86 13.95
CA SER A 125 3.14 -3.32 14.42
C SER A 125 2.16 -2.16 14.35
N ILE A 126 0.98 -2.41 13.79
CA ILE A 126 -0.13 -1.47 13.76
C ILE A 126 -1.31 -2.16 14.41
N GLU A 127 -1.88 -1.52 15.42
CA GLU A 127 -3.03 -2.02 16.17
C GLU A 127 -4.10 -0.93 16.25
N ARG A 128 -5.34 -1.32 16.03
CA ARG A 128 -6.51 -0.45 16.10
C ARG A 128 -7.47 -1.02 17.10
N SER A 129 -7.72 -0.30 18.19
CA SER A 129 -8.54 -0.75 19.32
C SER A 129 -9.80 0.10 19.47
N PHE A 130 -10.98 -0.50 19.49
CA PHE A 130 -12.27 0.21 19.45
C PHE A 130 -13.38 -0.58 20.13
N GLU A 131 -14.48 0.10 20.48
CA GLU A 131 -15.67 -0.56 21.04
C GLU A 131 -16.74 -0.76 19.94
N ASN A 132 -17.02 0.33 19.22
CA ASN A 132 -18.19 0.48 18.35
C ASN A 132 -17.85 0.86 16.91
N ASP A 133 -16.85 1.72 16.69
CA ASP A 133 -16.48 2.21 15.34
C ASP A 133 -15.06 1.82 14.97
N GLU A 134 -14.90 0.80 14.13
CA GLU A 134 -13.58 0.36 13.69
C GLU A 134 -12.91 1.34 12.73
N LYS A 135 -13.69 2.22 12.09
CA LYS A 135 -13.26 2.91 10.87
C LYS A 135 -12.30 4.03 11.22
N CYS A 136 -11.10 3.94 10.65
CA CYS A 136 -10.20 5.06 10.50
C CYS A 136 -9.24 4.77 9.33
N THR A 137 -8.55 5.81 8.89
CA THR A 137 -7.48 5.68 7.90
C THR A 137 -6.20 6.20 8.50
N ILE A 138 -5.14 5.39 8.44
CA ILE A 138 -3.80 5.82 8.78
C ILE A 138 -2.92 5.85 7.54
N THR A 139 -1.98 6.78 7.50
CA THR A 139 -0.98 6.88 6.45
C THR A 139 0.40 6.89 7.07
N LEU A 140 1.21 5.89 6.72
CA LEU A 140 2.61 5.82 7.13
C LEU A 140 3.48 6.39 6.01
N LYS A 141 4.37 7.32 6.38
CA LYS A 141 5.28 7.97 5.45
C LYS A 141 6.70 7.82 5.96
N ILE A 142 7.63 7.52 5.05
CA ILE A 142 9.05 7.48 5.35
C ILE A 142 9.74 8.71 4.77
N THR A 143 10.59 9.34 5.57
CA THR A 143 11.57 10.33 5.13
C THR A 143 12.97 9.79 5.41
N MET A 144 13.93 10.01 4.51
CA MET A 144 15.29 9.50 4.64
C MET A 144 16.31 10.63 4.60
N LYS A 145 17.35 10.53 5.41
CA LYS A 145 18.48 11.47 5.42
C LYS A 145 19.78 10.68 5.38
N LYS A 146 20.64 10.96 4.41
CA LYS A 146 21.98 10.35 4.32
C LYS A 146 22.87 10.86 5.43
N LYS A 147 23.75 10.00 5.95
CA LYS A 147 24.76 10.40 6.93
C LYS A 147 25.60 11.58 6.41
N GLY A 148 25.64 12.67 7.18
CA GLY A 148 26.41 13.87 6.83
C GLY A 148 25.77 14.78 5.77
N SER A 149 24.57 14.45 5.28
CA SER A 149 23.75 15.34 4.45
C SER A 149 22.76 16.06 5.34
N ASP A 150 22.44 17.33 5.05
CA ASP A 150 21.29 18.03 5.66
C ASP A 150 20.01 17.96 4.82
N VAL A 151 20.12 17.40 3.62
CA VAL A 151 18.99 17.23 2.71
C VAL A 151 18.22 15.97 3.09
N GLU A 152 16.94 16.16 3.40
CA GLU A 152 15.96 15.08 3.52
C GLU A 152 15.38 14.71 2.16
N LYS A 153 15.17 13.40 1.97
CA LYS A 153 14.59 12.81 0.78
C LYS A 153 13.29 12.12 1.14
N GLU A 154 12.27 12.43 0.37
CA GLU A 154 10.95 11.81 0.44
C GLU A 154 11.01 10.33 0.09
N GLY A 155 10.39 9.49 0.92
CA GLY A 155 10.33 8.04 0.78
C GLY A 155 8.95 7.53 0.36
N PRO A 156 8.71 6.21 0.52
CA PRO A 156 7.40 5.64 0.23
C PRO A 156 6.37 6.08 1.26
N THR A 157 5.12 6.05 0.80
CA THR A 157 3.92 6.18 1.61
C THR A 157 3.07 4.92 1.47
N VAL A 158 2.46 4.46 2.56
CA VAL A 158 1.41 3.42 2.54
C VAL A 158 0.22 3.91 3.34
N THR A 159 -0.97 3.65 2.83
CA THR A 159 -2.24 3.95 3.51
C THR A 159 -2.85 2.65 4.00
N ILE A 160 -3.35 2.64 5.23
CA ILE A 160 -4.04 1.52 5.84
C ILE A 160 -5.42 2.01 6.22
N LYS A 161 -6.44 1.31 5.73
CA LYS A 161 -7.85 1.57 6.02
C LYS A 161 -8.37 0.46 6.90
N PHE A 162 -8.87 0.82 8.07
CA PHE A 162 -9.63 -0.08 8.93
C PHE A 162 -11.09 -0.02 8.49
N ASP A 163 -11.59 -1.14 8.01
CA ASP A 163 -12.95 -1.25 7.48
C ASP A 163 -13.39 -2.72 7.61
N ALA A 164 -14.09 -3.05 8.68
CA ALA A 164 -14.55 -4.42 8.92
C ALA A 164 -15.80 -4.77 8.08
N ASP A 165 -16.53 -3.75 7.61
CA ASP A 165 -17.57 -3.91 6.60
C ASP A 165 -17.00 -4.31 5.23
N ALA A 166 -15.69 -4.14 4.99
CA ALA A 166 -15.00 -4.66 3.82
C ALA A 166 -14.95 -6.21 3.88
N THR A 167 -16.03 -6.84 3.43
CA THR A 167 -16.14 -8.30 3.32
C THR A 167 -15.14 -8.86 2.30
N GLY A 168 -13.95 -9.27 2.74
CA GLY A 168 -12.94 -9.91 1.90
C GLY A 168 -11.65 -10.27 2.66
N ILE A 169 -11.10 -11.46 2.38
CA ILE A 169 -9.81 -11.93 2.89
C ILE A 169 -8.72 -10.88 2.58
N ALA A 170 -7.85 -10.68 3.57
CA ALA A 170 -6.74 -9.73 3.58
C ALA A 170 -5.88 -9.71 2.30
N SER A 171 -5.26 -8.54 2.10
CA SER A 171 -4.22 -8.21 1.10
C SER A 171 -4.64 -8.28 -0.38
N ALA A 172 -5.33 -7.24 -0.85
CA ALA A 172 -5.24 -6.83 -2.24
C ALA A 172 -4.81 -5.37 -2.32
N ALA A 173 -3.52 -5.15 -2.60
CA ALA A 173 -3.04 -3.86 -3.08
C ALA A 173 -3.90 -3.47 -4.30
N LEU A 174 -4.68 -2.40 -4.18
CA LEU A 174 -5.34 -1.78 -5.33
C LEU A 174 -4.24 -1.19 -6.22
N GLN A 175 -3.79 -1.97 -7.20
CA GLN A 175 -2.88 -1.48 -8.24
C GLN A 175 -3.70 -0.79 -9.33
N SER A 176 -3.30 0.44 -9.67
CA SER A 176 -3.79 1.16 -10.84
C SER A 176 -3.61 0.28 -12.09
N GLY A 177 -4.69 0.08 -12.85
CA GLY A 177 -4.71 -0.78 -14.05
C GLY A 177 -5.24 -2.21 -13.86
N SER A 178 -5.76 -2.57 -12.69
CA SER A 178 -6.44 -3.85 -12.48
C SER A 178 -7.85 -3.88 -13.08
N THR A 179 -8.28 -5.04 -13.56
CA THR A 179 -9.66 -5.31 -14.03
C THR A 179 -10.34 -6.38 -13.15
N TYR A 180 -11.67 -6.41 -13.13
CA TYR A 180 -12.44 -7.35 -12.31
C TYR A 180 -13.35 -8.24 -13.17
N ASP A 181 -13.38 -9.53 -12.86
CA ASP A 181 -14.44 -10.45 -13.27
C ASP A 181 -15.34 -10.74 -12.07
N VAL A 182 -16.65 -10.66 -12.24
CA VAL A 182 -17.65 -10.89 -11.18
C VAL A 182 -18.47 -12.12 -11.53
N PHE A 183 -18.61 -13.04 -10.57
CA PHE A 183 -19.39 -14.25 -10.68
C PHE A 183 -20.45 -14.31 -9.57
N ASN A 184 -21.55 -15.01 -9.81
CA ASN A 184 -22.47 -15.38 -8.74
C ASN A 184 -21.95 -16.61 -7.94
N VAL A 185 -22.65 -16.99 -6.86
CA VAL A 185 -22.30 -18.16 -6.04
C VAL A 185 -22.35 -19.50 -6.76
N HIS A 186 -23.02 -19.57 -7.92
CA HIS A 186 -23.08 -20.77 -8.76
C HIS A 186 -21.95 -20.81 -9.81
N GLY A 187 -21.02 -19.85 -9.78
CA GLY A 187 -19.90 -19.78 -10.72
C GLY A 187 -20.25 -19.18 -12.09
N VAL A 188 -21.43 -18.60 -12.26
CA VAL A 188 -21.83 -17.91 -13.51
C VAL A 188 -21.18 -16.54 -13.57
N LEU A 189 -20.48 -16.25 -14.67
CA LEU A 189 -19.88 -14.94 -14.94
C LEU A 189 -20.98 -13.90 -15.23
N LEU A 190 -21.00 -12.84 -14.43
CA LEU A 190 -21.93 -11.72 -14.56
C LEU A 190 -21.30 -10.52 -15.27
N HIS A 191 -20.05 -10.19 -14.92
CA HIS A 191 -19.31 -9.07 -15.50
C HIS A 191 -17.86 -9.48 -15.75
N LYS A 192 -17.27 -9.00 -16.84
CA LYS A 192 -15.92 -9.37 -17.27
C LYS A 192 -15.08 -8.13 -17.49
N GLN A 193 -13.85 -8.16 -16.98
CA GLN A 193 -12.82 -7.14 -17.17
C GLN A 193 -13.29 -5.68 -16.93
N VAL A 194 -14.14 -5.47 -15.94
CA VAL A 194 -14.59 -4.11 -15.58
C VAL A 194 -13.49 -3.37 -14.82
N LEU A 195 -13.35 -2.06 -15.04
CA LEU A 195 -12.34 -1.22 -14.38
C LEU A 195 -12.72 -0.87 -12.93
N SER A 196 -14.00 -1.00 -12.58
CA SER A 196 -14.55 -0.81 -11.24
C SER A 196 -15.66 -1.83 -11.00
N LEU A 197 -15.98 -2.10 -9.72
CA LEU A 197 -17.10 -2.98 -9.39
C LEU A 197 -18.42 -2.32 -9.81
N PRO A 198 -19.27 -3.01 -10.60
CA PRO A 198 -20.54 -2.47 -11.04
C PRO A 198 -21.54 -2.45 -9.89
N THR A 199 -22.61 -1.67 -10.04
CA THR A 199 -23.74 -1.70 -9.10
C THR A 199 -24.43 -3.05 -9.21
N LEU A 200 -24.25 -3.88 -8.19
CA LEU A 200 -24.81 -5.23 -8.10
C LEU A 200 -26.07 -5.21 -7.21
N SER A 201 -26.99 -6.15 -7.44
CA SER A 201 -28.14 -6.36 -6.56
C SER A 201 -27.70 -6.99 -5.24
N LYS A 202 -28.57 -6.98 -4.23
CA LYS A 202 -28.31 -7.63 -2.94
C LYS A 202 -27.98 -9.12 -3.13
N GLY A 203 -26.89 -9.59 -2.54
CA GLY A 203 -26.45 -10.97 -2.73
C GLY A 203 -24.96 -11.18 -2.47
N ILE A 204 -24.51 -12.42 -2.71
CA ILE A 204 -23.12 -12.84 -2.58
C ILE A 204 -22.54 -13.08 -3.99
N TYR A 205 -21.34 -12.57 -4.20
CA TYR A 205 -20.59 -12.65 -5.45
C TYR A 205 -19.17 -13.13 -5.20
N ILE A 206 -18.53 -13.62 -6.26
CA ILE A 206 -17.10 -13.93 -6.29
C ILE A 206 -16.46 -12.95 -7.27
N VAL A 207 -15.48 -12.18 -6.83
CA VAL A 207 -14.79 -11.17 -7.64
C VAL A 207 -13.34 -11.62 -7.84
N LYS A 208 -12.91 -11.75 -9.09
CA LYS A 208 -11.52 -12.01 -9.46
C LYS A 208 -10.89 -10.72 -9.97
N GLN A 209 -9.83 -10.26 -9.32
CA GLN A 209 -9.02 -9.14 -9.81
C GLN A 209 -7.92 -9.66 -10.72
N LYS A 210 -7.67 -8.99 -11.84
CA LYS A 210 -6.62 -9.31 -12.80
C LYS A 210 -5.79 -8.10 -13.15
N ASP A 211 -4.50 -8.28 -13.34
CA ASP A 211 -3.58 -7.29 -13.92
C ASP A 211 -3.03 -7.81 -15.26
N ALA A 212 -2.04 -7.10 -15.83
CA ALA A 212 -1.37 -7.51 -17.07
C ALA A 212 -0.65 -8.86 -16.97
N LYS A 213 -0.43 -9.41 -15.76
CA LYS A 213 0.29 -10.66 -15.49
C LYS A 213 -0.64 -11.84 -15.17
N GLY A 214 -1.93 -11.61 -14.92
CA GLY A 214 -2.91 -12.69 -14.70
C GLY A 214 -3.90 -12.39 -13.57
N ILE A 215 -4.44 -13.44 -12.93
CA ILE A 215 -5.31 -13.31 -11.76
C ILE A 215 -4.47 -12.92 -10.54
N VAL A 216 -4.76 -11.76 -9.95
CA VAL A 216 -4.08 -11.20 -8.79
C VAL A 216 -4.75 -11.63 -7.49
N SER A 217 -6.09 -11.65 -7.46
CA SER A 217 -6.84 -12.05 -6.27
C SER A 217 -8.22 -12.62 -6.62
N THR A 218 -8.78 -13.42 -5.72
CA THR A 218 -10.18 -13.88 -5.79
C THR A 218 -10.80 -13.68 -4.42
N ARG A 219 -11.91 -12.93 -4.35
CA ARG A 219 -12.59 -12.58 -3.10
C ARG A 219 -14.10 -12.83 -3.17
N LYS A 220 -14.71 -13.17 -2.04
CA LYS A 220 -16.16 -13.08 -1.85
C LYS A 220 -16.53 -11.59 -1.72
N TYR A 221 -17.64 -11.17 -2.31
CA TYR A 221 -18.15 -9.79 -2.25
C TYR A 221 -19.64 -9.82 -1.93
N ILE A 222 -20.08 -9.11 -0.89
CA ILE A 222 -21.47 -9.13 -0.41
C ILE A 222 -22.09 -7.76 -0.59
N VAL A 223 -23.27 -7.71 -1.24
CA VAL A 223 -24.09 -6.50 -1.36
C VAL A 223 -25.29 -6.63 -0.44
N ARG A 224 -25.47 -5.68 0.49
CA ARG A 224 -26.50 -5.70 1.54
C ARG A 224 -27.79 -5.00 1.15
#